data_AF-A0A419HFK6-F1
#
_entry.id   AF-A0A419HFK6-F1
#
_cell.length_a   1.000
_cell.length_b   1.000
_cell.length_c   1.000
_cell.angle_alpha   90.00
_cell.angle_beta   90.00
_cell.angle_gamma   90.00
#
_symmetry.space_group_name_H-M   'P 1'
#
loop_
_entity.id
_entity.type
_entity.pdbx_description
1 polymer ?
#
loop_
_entity_poly.entity_id
_entity_poly.type
_entity_poly.pdbx_seq_one_letter_code
_entity_poly.pdbx_strand_id
1 'polypeptide(L)'
;MAALADLADQARRSGVTVDLMVRPVDLTHGMALAAYRIVQEALTIPAAPARCLVSVDGDANGVRIDVVNDGPAHRLANGGQLAALAATQGGTCVTAPHNGRGFRVSVRLPHPVDD
;
A
#
# COMPACT_ATOMS: atom_id res chain seq x y z
N MET A 1 -11.20 -8.10 -1.10
CA MET A 1 -10.44 -8.29 0.16
C MET A 1 -9.57 -9.55 0.16
N ALA A 2 -10.07 -10.73 -0.26
CA ALA A 2 -9.28 -11.97 -0.30
C ALA A 2 -7.92 -11.83 -1.01
N ALA A 3 -7.87 -11.14 -2.16
CA ALA A 3 -6.62 -10.92 -2.89
C ALA A 3 -5.53 -10.14 -2.10
N LEU A 4 -5.91 -9.25 -1.18
CA LEU A 4 -4.93 -8.56 -0.32
C LEU A 4 -4.38 -9.49 0.77
N ALA A 5 -5.21 -10.40 1.28
CA ALA A 5 -4.77 -11.43 2.22
C ALA A 5 -3.76 -12.37 1.55
N ASP A 6 -3.99 -12.75 0.30
CA ASP A 6 -3.05 -13.58 -0.48
C ASP A 6 -1.68 -12.90 -0.66
N LEU A 7 -1.67 -11.59 -0.94
CA LEU A 7 -0.42 -10.81 -1.00
C LEU A 7 0.32 -10.80 0.33
N ALA A 8 -0.39 -10.60 1.44
CA ALA A 8 0.19 -10.63 2.77
C ALA A 8 0.77 -12.02 3.10
N ASP A 9 0.06 -13.09 2.76
CA ASP A 9 0.53 -14.47 2.94
C ASP A 9 1.75 -14.78 2.09
N GLN A 10 1.80 -14.29 0.85
CA GLN A 10 2.96 -14.46 0.00
C GLN A 10 4.20 -13.75 0.57
N ALA A 11 4.05 -12.53 1.07
CA ALA A 11 5.13 -11.79 1.74
C ALA A 11 5.58 -12.48 3.05
N ARG A 12 4.64 -13.08 3.80
CA ARG A 12 4.96 -13.89 4.98
C ARG A 12 5.82 -15.10 4.63
N ARG A 13 5.51 -15.80 3.53
CA ARG A 13 6.32 -16.92 3.04
C ARG A 13 7.73 -16.51 2.60
N SER A 14 7.94 -15.26 2.20
CA SER A 14 9.26 -14.71 1.89
C SER A 14 10.02 -14.14 3.09
N GLY A 15 9.51 -14.33 4.32
CA GLY A 15 10.20 -13.93 5.56
C GLY A 15 9.87 -12.53 6.07
N VAL A 16 8.83 -11.88 5.55
CA VAL A 16 8.33 -10.59 6.06
C VAL A 16 7.17 -10.82 7.04
N THR A 17 7.24 -10.27 8.24
CA THR A 17 6.08 -10.29 9.14
C THR A 17 5.08 -9.24 8.67
N VAL A 18 3.88 -9.64 8.24
CA VAL A 18 2.85 -8.70 7.76
C VAL A 18 1.67 -8.66 8.71
N ASP A 19 1.31 -7.46 9.18
CA ASP A 19 0.04 -7.17 9.85
C ASP A 19 -0.86 -6.44 8.86
N LEU A 20 -1.94 -7.09 8.40
CA LEU A 20 -2.88 -6.54 7.42
C LEU A 20 -4.19 -6.17 8.12
N MET A 21 -4.60 -4.91 7.97
CA MET A 21 -5.90 -4.40 8.38
C MET A 21 -6.64 -3.87 7.16
N VAL A 22 -7.85 -4.38 6.90
CA VAL A 22 -8.71 -3.88 5.83
C VAL A 22 -10.04 -3.52 6.44
N ARG A 23 -10.45 -2.26 6.32
CA ARG A 23 -11.79 -1.83 6.69
C ARG A 23 -12.73 -1.91 5.48
N PRO A 24 -13.98 -2.36 5.66
CA PRO A 24 -14.94 -2.45 4.56
C PRO A 24 -15.10 -1.11 3.86
N VAL A 25 -15.06 -1.11 2.53
CA VAL A 25 -15.37 0.07 1.73
C VAL A 25 -15.92 -0.35 0.37
N ASP A 26 -16.92 0.38 -0.10
CA ASP A 26 -17.41 0.28 -1.47
C ASP A 26 -16.43 0.99 -2.40
N LEU A 27 -15.58 0.20 -3.08
CA LEU A 27 -14.69 0.69 -4.12
C LEU A 27 -15.29 0.39 -5.49
N THR A 28 -15.07 1.31 -6.42
CA THR A 28 -15.17 0.96 -7.84
C THR A 28 -14.14 -0.13 -8.18
N HIS A 29 -14.38 -0.86 -9.26
CA HIS A 29 -13.45 -1.91 -9.72
C HIS A 29 -12.04 -1.34 -9.98
N GLY A 30 -11.94 -0.14 -10.56
CA GLY A 30 -10.67 0.54 -10.82
C GLY A 30 -9.90 0.85 -9.54
N MET A 31 -10.58 1.39 -8.52
CA MET A 31 -9.97 1.68 -7.22
C MET A 31 -9.52 0.40 -6.50
N ALA A 32 -10.31 -0.68 -6.55
CA ALA A 32 -9.93 -1.96 -5.96
C ALA A 32 -8.68 -2.55 -6.60
N LEU A 33 -8.56 -2.48 -7.93
CA LEU A 33 -7.39 -2.95 -8.66
C LEU A 33 -6.15 -2.08 -8.37
N ALA A 34 -6.32 -0.75 -8.35
CA ALA A 34 -5.25 0.17 -8.00
C ALA A 34 -4.75 -0.06 -6.56
N ALA A 35 -5.67 -0.23 -5.61
CA ALA A 35 -5.32 -0.55 -4.22
C ALA A 35 -4.53 -1.86 -4.11
N TYR A 36 -4.97 -2.91 -4.82
CA TYR A 36 -4.24 -4.17 -4.90
C TYR A 36 -2.82 -3.99 -5.44
N ARG A 37 -2.65 -3.25 -6.56
CA ARG A 37 -1.32 -3.02 -7.16
C ARG A 37 -0.41 -2.20 -6.27
N ILE A 38 -0.96 -1.21 -5.57
CA ILE A 38 -0.20 -0.38 -4.63
C ILE A 38 0.28 -1.21 -3.44
N VAL A 39 -0.58 -2.06 -2.85
CA VAL A 39 -0.17 -2.96 -1.78
C VAL A 39 0.84 -3.99 -2.26
N GLN A 40 0.62 -4.56 -3.45
CA GLN A 40 1.57 -5.49 -4.07
C GLN A 40 2.95 -4.87 -4.23
N GLU A 41 3.02 -3.71 -4.87
CA GLU A 41 4.27 -3.01 -5.14
C GLU A 41 4.94 -2.54 -3.85
N ALA A 42 4.17 -2.12 -2.84
CA ALA A 42 4.74 -1.74 -1.55
C ALA A 42 5.31 -2.95 -0.77
N LEU A 43 4.70 -4.13 -0.90
CA LEU A 43 5.16 -5.37 -0.25
C LEU A 43 6.35 -6.04 -0.96
N THR A 44 6.70 -5.63 -2.19
CA THR A 44 7.91 -6.12 -2.89
C THR A 44 9.16 -5.29 -2.58
N ILE A 45 9.01 -4.05 -2.10
CA ILE A 45 10.13 -3.17 -1.72
C ILE A 45 10.99 -3.70 -0.55
N PRO A 46 10.44 -4.27 0.54
CA PRO A 46 11.26 -4.62 1.69
C PRO A 46 12.09 -5.88 1.46
N ALA A 47 13.36 -5.82 1.86
CA ALA A 47 14.18 -7.01 2.04
C ALA A 47 13.83 -7.70 3.36
N ALA A 48 13.73 -9.02 3.36
CA ALA A 48 13.57 -9.80 4.59
C ALA A 48 14.92 -9.91 5.32
N PRO A 49 14.93 -9.93 6.67
CA PRO A 49 13.78 -9.86 7.56
C PRO A 49 13.27 -8.42 7.81
N ALA A 50 11.95 -8.26 7.85
CA ALA A 50 11.28 -6.99 8.20
C ALA A 50 9.85 -7.22 8.73
N ARG A 51 9.29 -6.25 9.45
CA ARG A 51 7.85 -6.16 9.74
C ARG A 51 7.20 -5.08 8.88
N CYS A 52 6.06 -5.42 8.30
CA CYS A 52 5.19 -4.53 7.55
C CYS A 52 3.83 -4.40 8.23
N LEU A 53 3.38 -3.18 8.44
CA LEU A 53 1.99 -2.87 8.76
C LEU A 53 1.32 -2.37 7.48
N VAL A 54 0.22 -2.99 7.08
CA VAL A 54 -0.56 -2.59 5.91
C VAL A 54 -1.97 -2.27 6.37
N SER A 55 -2.42 -1.04 6.16
CA SER A 55 -3.82 -0.64 6.36
C SER A 55 -4.44 -0.17 5.06
N VAL A 56 -5.65 -0.67 4.78
CA VAL A 56 -6.49 -0.21 3.66
C VAL A 56 -7.82 0.22 4.25
N ASP A 57 -8.03 1.53 4.25
CA ASP A 57 -9.12 2.18 4.95
C ASP A 57 -9.89 3.06 3.99
N GLY A 58 -11.15 2.73 3.79
CA GLY A 58 -12.03 3.56 3.00
C GLY A 58 -12.92 4.47 3.84
N ASP A 59 -13.19 5.65 3.31
CA ASP A 59 -14.10 6.64 3.88
C ASP A 59 -14.91 7.34 2.77
N ALA A 60 -15.72 8.33 3.17
CA ALA A 60 -16.57 9.09 2.25
C ALA A 60 -15.80 9.87 1.17
N ASN A 61 -14.48 10.03 1.32
CA ASN A 61 -13.63 10.74 0.39
C ASN A 61 -12.75 9.82 -0.47
N GLY A 62 -12.89 8.50 -0.35
CA GLY A 62 -12.14 7.51 -1.12
C GLY A 62 -11.46 6.46 -0.26
N VAL A 63 -10.28 6.00 -0.68
CA VAL A 63 -9.48 5.00 0.05
C VAL A 63 -8.10 5.53 0.39
N ARG A 64 -7.68 5.24 1.62
CA ARG A 64 -6.33 5.45 2.13
C ARG A 64 -5.64 4.11 2.26
N ILE A 65 -4.40 4.05 1.80
CA ILE A 65 -3.54 2.88 1.92
C ILE A 65 -2.27 3.35 2.62
N ASP A 66 -1.93 2.73 3.74
CA ASP A 66 -0.66 2.97 4.43
C ASP A 66 0.11 1.66 4.54
N VAL A 67 1.38 1.70 4.13
CA VAL A 67 2.33 0.60 4.31
C VAL A 67 3.53 1.13 5.09
N VAL A 68 3.75 0.60 6.27
CA VAL A 68 4.89 0.94 7.13
C VAL A 68 5.78 -0.28 7.23
N ASN A 69 7.02 -0.16 6.76
CA ASN A 69 8.05 -1.17 6.89
C ASN A 69 9.12 -0.70 7.89
N ASP A 70 9.51 -1.57 8.82
CA ASP A 70 10.52 -1.27 9.84
C ASP A 70 11.86 -2.00 9.61
N GLY A 71 12.04 -2.58 8.43
CA GLY A 71 13.26 -3.27 8.02
C GLY A 71 14.43 -2.33 7.77
N PRO A 72 15.55 -2.83 7.22
CA PRO A 72 16.69 -1.99 6.85
C PRO A 72 16.25 -0.85 5.94
N ALA A 73 16.82 0.34 6.14
CA ALA A 73 16.53 1.50 5.28
C ALA A 73 17.03 1.23 3.86
N HIS A 74 16.13 0.73 3.01
CA HIS A 74 16.36 0.63 1.58
C HIS A 74 15.89 1.93 0.91
N ARG A 75 16.62 2.34 -0.12
CA ARG A 75 16.13 3.40 -1.01
C ARG A 75 14.82 2.91 -1.60
N LEU A 76 13.74 3.66 -1.39
CA LEU A 76 12.43 3.46 -2.00
C LEU A 76 12.55 3.61 -3.53
N ALA A 77 13.12 2.61 -4.21
CA ALA A 77 13.39 2.66 -5.64
C ALA A 77 12.09 2.77 -6.46
N ASN A 78 10.98 2.28 -5.90
CA ASN A 78 9.71 2.15 -6.60
C ASN A 78 8.71 3.26 -6.22
N GLY A 79 9.13 4.27 -5.45
CA GLY A 79 8.24 5.37 -5.01
C GLY A 79 7.63 6.14 -6.18
N GLY A 80 8.37 6.31 -7.28
CA GLY A 80 7.85 6.95 -8.50
C GLY A 80 6.77 6.12 -9.21
N GLN A 81 6.91 4.79 -9.22
CA GLN A 81 5.91 3.89 -9.82
C GLN A 81 4.61 3.90 -9.01
N LEU A 82 4.71 3.88 -7.68
CA LEU A 82 3.55 4.00 -6.78
C LEU A 82 2.82 5.33 -6.98
N ALA A 83 3.56 6.44 -7.12
CA ALA A 83 2.97 7.74 -7.41
C ALA A 83 2.28 7.79 -8.77
N ALA A 84 2.89 7.21 -9.80
CA ALA A 84 2.27 7.12 -11.12
C ALA A 84 0.98 6.29 -11.08
N LEU A 85 0.97 5.14 -10.39
CA LEU A 85 -0.23 4.31 -10.21
C LEU A 85 -1.36 5.07 -9.50
N ALA A 86 -1.04 5.75 -8.39
CA ALA A 86 -2.03 6.55 -7.66
C ALA A 86 -2.63 7.66 -8.55
N ALA A 87 -1.78 8.34 -9.33
CA ALA A 87 -2.21 9.41 -10.22
C ALA A 87 -3.21 8.94 -11.30
N THR A 88 -3.14 7.68 -11.75
CA THR A 88 -4.13 7.13 -12.71
C THR A 88 -5.56 7.10 -12.17
N GLN A 89 -5.72 7.15 -10.84
CA GLN A 89 -7.01 7.24 -10.16
C GLN A 89 -7.28 8.65 -9.59
N GLY A 90 -6.54 9.67 -10.05
CA GLY A 90 -6.60 11.02 -9.47
C GLY A 90 -6.06 11.12 -8.04
N GLY A 91 -5.34 10.09 -7.58
CA GLY A 91 -4.82 9.99 -6.23
C GLY A 91 -3.42 10.58 -6.04
N THR A 92 -2.95 10.49 -4.81
CA THR A 92 -1.60 10.91 -4.40
C THR A 92 -0.87 9.79 -3.68
N CYS A 93 0.45 9.81 -3.76
CA CYS A 93 1.33 8.89 -3.05
C CYS A 93 2.49 9.67 -2.44
N VAL A 94 2.76 9.41 -1.17
CA VAL A 94 3.93 9.92 -0.45
C VAL A 94 4.75 8.73 0.00
N THR A 95 6.05 8.78 -0.28
CA THR A 95 7.00 7.78 0.20
C THR A 95 8.07 8.49 1.03
N ALA A 96 8.34 8.00 2.23
CA ALA A 96 9.25 8.63 3.18
C ALA A 96 10.02 7.60 4.00
N PRO A 97 11.25 7.91 4.45
CA PRO A 97 11.91 7.14 5.51
C PRO A 97 11.05 7.10 6.78
N HIS A 98 11.13 6.02 7.55
CA HIS A 98 10.42 5.89 8.81
C HIS A 98 11.41 5.74 9.97
N ASN A 99 11.23 6.44 11.10
CA ASN A 99 11.94 6.19 12.38
C ASN A 99 13.44 5.78 12.31
N GLY A 100 14.23 6.35 11.41
CA GLY A 100 15.63 5.99 11.19
C GLY A 100 15.89 4.61 10.55
N ARG A 101 14.85 3.83 10.22
CA ARG A 101 14.93 2.54 9.50
C ARG A 101 13.66 2.25 8.69
N GLY A 102 13.82 1.59 7.55
CA GLY A 102 12.68 1.23 6.71
C GLY A 102 11.98 2.45 6.11
N PHE A 103 10.69 2.33 5.83
CA PHE A 103 9.95 3.32 5.06
C PHE A 103 8.46 3.33 5.38
N ARG A 104 7.80 4.43 4.99
CA ARG A 104 6.36 4.55 4.92
C ARG A 104 5.93 4.92 3.50
N VAL A 105 4.95 4.21 2.98
CA VAL A 105 4.18 4.57 1.78
C VAL A 105 2.77 4.93 2.24
N SER A 106 2.31 6.12 1.84
CA SER A 106 0.95 6.59 2.12
C SER A 106 0.30 7.02 0.82
N VAL A 107 -0.80 6.36 0.47
CA VAL A 107 -1.57 6.63 -0.74
C VAL A 107 -2.98 7.07 -0.37
N ARG A 108 -3.51 8.04 -1.13
CA ARG A 108 -4.92 8.40 -1.11
C ARG A 108 -5.48 8.35 -2.53
N LEU A 109 -6.50 7.54 -2.74
CA LEU A 109 -7.26 7.50 -3.99
C LEU A 109 -8.64 8.09 -3.71
N PRO A 110 -9.03 9.21 -4.34
CA PRO A 110 -10.35 9.78 -4.16
C PRO A 110 -11.42 8.90 -4.81
N HIS A 111 -12.65 8.96 -4.32
CA HIS A 111 -13.78 8.46 -5.11
C HIS A 111 -13.86 9.26 -6.42
N PRO A 112 -14.21 8.62 -7.54
CA PRO A 112 -14.51 9.36 -8.75
C PRO A 112 -15.63 10.36 -8.45
N VAL A 113 -15.53 11.56 -9.02
CA VAL A 113 -16.65 12.50 -8.99
C VAL A 113 -17.72 11.89 -9.89
N ASP A 114 -18.91 11.67 -9.33
CA ASP A 114 -20.07 11.32 -10.15
C ASP A 114 -20.40 12.55 -11.01
N ASP A 115 -20.29 12.43 -12.34
CA ASP A 115 -20.76 13.42 -13.32
C ASP A 115 -22.30 13.37 -13.46
#